data_AF-A0A167PJC4-F1
#
_entry.id   AF-A0A167PJC4-F1
#
_cell.length_a   1.000
_cell.length_b   1.000
_cell.length_c   1.000
_cell.angle_alpha   90.00
_cell.angle_beta   90.00
_cell.angle_gamma   90.00
#
_symmetry.space_group_name_H-M   'P 1'
#
loop_
_entity.id
_entity.type
_entity.pdbx_description
1 polymer ?
#
loop_
_entity_poly.entity_id
_entity_poly.type
_entity_poly.pdbx_seq_one_letter_code
_entity_poly.pdbx_strand_id
1 'polypeptide(L)'
;MAFLYTLAVCISAALAQTGWQMPASGLASMSHYDLPTGYVGSCGCVGDSSGNYPTAALNQLAYGSAYVYGPGCGRCFNLTLLDTWTSTPPFYPATHPSVVIKVTDLCPGYSAHCQATAFQPNEFGFYVHFDLAYPSLAIPDDSFFPSNVTKYGYTDFGLWNITYQSIPCIPNWPGSSNPEAMGSVPNMGSRCAPLPTPTS
;
A
#
# COMPACT_ATOMS: atom_id res chain seq x y z
N MET A 1 -10.54 12.26 -66.37
CA MET A 1 -9.45 11.89 -65.44
C MET A 1 -9.96 12.14 -64.03
N ALA A 2 -10.28 11.09 -63.28
CA ALA A 2 -10.75 11.18 -61.90
C ALA A 2 -9.80 10.35 -61.03
N PHE A 3 -9.10 11.01 -60.12
CA PHE A 3 -8.19 10.37 -59.16
C PHE A 3 -8.98 10.03 -57.89
N LEU A 4 -9.09 8.73 -57.59
CA LEU A 4 -9.61 8.20 -56.34
C LEU A 4 -8.46 8.15 -55.32
N TYR A 5 -8.55 8.97 -54.27
CA TYR A 5 -7.67 8.87 -53.10
C TYR A 5 -8.32 7.97 -52.05
N THR A 6 -7.73 6.80 -51.80
CA THR A 6 -8.16 5.88 -50.74
C THR A 6 -7.49 6.30 -49.43
N LEU A 7 -8.24 6.84 -48.48
CA LEU A 7 -7.77 7.09 -47.12
C LEU A 7 -7.63 5.74 -46.38
N ALA A 8 -6.40 5.31 -46.12
CA ALA A 8 -6.13 4.18 -45.24
C ALA A 8 -6.23 4.64 -43.77
N VAL A 9 -7.36 4.37 -43.13
CA VAL A 9 -7.55 4.58 -41.69
C VAL A 9 -6.81 3.46 -40.96
N CYS A 10 -5.63 3.76 -40.42
CA CYS A 10 -4.94 2.87 -39.47
C CYS A 10 -5.69 2.93 -38.13
N ILE A 11 -6.57 1.96 -37.88
CA ILE A 11 -7.15 1.73 -36.56
C ILE A 11 -6.08 1.04 -35.73
N SER A 12 -5.31 1.82 -34.96
CA SER A 12 -4.45 1.27 -33.92
C SER A 12 -5.32 0.70 -32.81
N ALA A 13 -5.58 -0.61 -32.84
CA ALA A 13 -6.17 -1.30 -31.70
C ALA A 13 -5.15 -1.26 -30.56
N ALA A 14 -5.40 -0.43 -29.55
CA ALA A 14 -4.66 -0.49 -28.30
C ALA A 14 -4.92 -1.88 -27.68
N LEU A 15 -3.89 -2.73 -27.64
CA LEU A 15 -3.90 -3.93 -26.82
C LEU A 15 -4.03 -3.47 -25.37
N ALA A 16 -5.23 -3.55 -24.82
CA ALA A 16 -5.44 -3.39 -23.38
C ALA A 16 -4.58 -4.45 -22.70
N GLN A 17 -3.53 -4.01 -22.01
CA GLN A 17 -2.68 -4.88 -21.23
C GLN A 17 -3.55 -5.45 -20.10
N THR A 18 -4.05 -6.68 -20.27
CA THR A 18 -4.87 -7.39 -19.27
C THR A 18 -3.99 -7.89 -18.12
N GLY A 19 -3.11 -7.03 -17.61
CA GLY A 19 -2.35 -7.28 -16.40
C GLY A 19 -3.28 -7.13 -15.20
N TRP A 20 -3.00 -7.91 -14.15
CA TRP A 20 -3.72 -7.82 -12.88
C TRP A 20 -3.76 -6.36 -12.41
N GLN A 21 -4.95 -5.91 -11.99
CA GLN A 21 -5.17 -4.58 -11.43
C GLN A 21 -5.61 -4.74 -9.98
N MET A 22 -4.97 -3.98 -9.08
CA MET A 22 -5.39 -3.93 -7.69
C MET A 22 -6.80 -3.33 -7.59
N PRO A 23 -7.78 -4.05 -7.03
CA PRO A 23 -9.10 -3.49 -6.77
C PRO A 23 -9.03 -2.23 -5.89
N ALA A 24 -10.04 -1.36 -5.99
CA ALA A 24 -10.11 -0.15 -5.16
C ALA A 24 -10.33 -0.47 -3.67
N SER A 25 -10.91 -1.63 -3.34
CA SER A 25 -11.07 -2.13 -1.98
C SER A 25 -11.08 -3.65 -1.95
N GLY A 26 -10.80 -4.24 -0.80
CA GLY A 26 -10.83 -5.69 -0.62
C GLY A 26 -10.20 -6.17 0.68
N LEU A 27 -9.98 -7.48 0.75
CA LEU A 27 -9.21 -8.11 1.82
C LEU A 27 -7.72 -8.09 1.49
N ALA A 28 -6.90 -7.86 2.51
CA ALA A 28 -5.45 -7.95 2.44
C ALA A 28 -4.89 -8.54 3.74
N SER A 29 -3.64 -8.98 3.68
CA SER A 29 -2.86 -9.24 4.89
C SER A 29 -2.04 -8.00 5.24
N MET A 30 -1.74 -7.83 6.53
CA MET A 30 -0.89 -6.75 6.99
C MET A 30 0.10 -7.24 8.04
N SER A 31 1.37 -6.88 7.86
CA SER A 31 2.42 -7.01 8.87
C SER A 31 2.98 -5.63 9.20
N HIS A 32 4.08 -5.57 9.95
CA HIS A 32 4.80 -4.34 10.21
C HIS A 32 6.31 -4.53 10.18
N TYR A 33 7.01 -3.42 9.94
CA TYR A 33 8.46 -3.36 9.87
C TYR A 33 8.99 -2.03 10.43
N ASP A 34 10.19 -2.10 11.00
CA ASP A 34 10.93 -0.93 11.47
C ASP A 34 11.36 -0.06 10.28
N LEU A 35 10.91 1.20 10.26
CA LEU A 35 11.33 2.18 9.29
C LEU A 35 11.91 3.42 9.99
N PRO A 36 13.22 3.70 9.86
CA PRO A 36 13.82 4.89 10.47
C PRO A 36 13.17 6.18 9.94
N THR A 37 13.03 7.18 10.81
CA THR A 37 12.56 8.51 10.40
C THR A 37 13.44 9.10 9.31
N GLY A 38 12.81 9.63 8.26
CA GLY A 38 13.50 10.19 7.09
C GLY A 38 14.05 9.16 6.10
N TYR A 39 13.81 7.85 6.32
CA TYR A 39 14.22 6.82 5.37
C TYR A 39 13.54 7.00 4.01
N VAL A 40 14.34 6.85 2.95
CA VAL A 40 13.88 6.94 1.56
C VAL A 40 13.57 5.54 1.04
N GLY A 41 12.29 5.18 1.08
CA GLY A 41 11.79 3.93 0.51
C GLY A 41 11.87 3.87 -1.01
N SER A 42 11.41 2.77 -1.59
CA SER A 42 11.49 2.47 -3.03
C SER A 42 10.72 3.44 -3.91
N CYS A 43 9.80 4.24 -3.35
CA CYS A 43 9.18 5.36 -4.07
C CYS A 43 10.10 6.57 -4.27
N GLY A 44 11.25 6.60 -3.59
CA GLY A 44 12.19 7.73 -3.59
C GLY A 44 11.61 9.02 -3.03
N CYS A 45 10.59 8.93 -2.19
CA CYS A 45 9.99 10.07 -1.53
C CYS A 45 10.93 10.57 -0.44
N VAL A 46 11.59 11.69 -0.69
CA VAL A 46 12.38 12.38 0.35
C VAL A 46 11.46 13.24 1.22
N GLY A 47 11.89 13.54 2.44
CA GLY A 47 11.17 14.41 3.38
C GLY A 47 10.48 13.65 4.50
N ASP A 48 9.55 14.32 5.16
CA ASP A 48 9.01 13.93 6.47
C ASP A 48 8.00 12.78 6.43
N SER A 49 7.77 12.13 5.28
CA SER A 49 6.81 11.02 5.19
C SER A 49 7.12 9.88 6.17
N SER A 50 8.34 9.35 6.10
CA SER A 50 8.76 8.16 6.85
C SER A 50 9.03 8.52 8.31
N GLY A 51 8.36 7.84 9.24
CA GLY A 51 8.53 8.02 10.68
C GLY A 51 7.64 9.08 11.32
N ASN A 52 7.26 10.16 10.60
CA ASN A 52 6.38 11.21 11.14
C ASN A 52 4.91 11.07 10.71
N TYR A 53 4.62 10.31 9.65
CA TYR A 53 3.25 10.05 9.18
C TYR A 53 3.04 8.57 8.84
N PRO A 54 1.79 8.06 8.87
CA PRO A 54 1.55 6.64 8.64
C PRO A 54 1.89 6.28 7.19
N THR A 55 2.81 5.35 7.03
CA THR A 55 3.28 4.89 5.73
C THR A 55 3.35 3.37 5.70
N ALA A 56 3.39 2.79 4.50
CA ALA A 56 3.49 1.36 4.34
C ALA A 56 4.30 1.00 3.08
N ALA A 57 4.91 -0.17 3.11
CA ALA A 57 5.34 -0.87 1.92
C ALA A 57 4.16 -1.66 1.33
N LEU A 58 4.10 -1.75 0.00
CA LEU A 58 3.06 -2.52 -0.70
C LEU A 58 3.72 -3.71 -1.41
N ASN A 59 3.09 -4.88 -1.40
CA ASN A 59 3.67 -6.05 -2.06
C ASN A 59 3.90 -5.83 -3.56
N GLN A 60 4.96 -6.44 -4.10
CA GLN A 60 5.45 -6.22 -5.46
C GLN A 60 4.37 -6.23 -6.55
N LEU A 61 3.40 -7.14 -6.47
CA LEU A 61 2.26 -7.22 -7.40
C LEU A 61 1.42 -5.93 -7.39
N ALA A 62 1.04 -5.46 -6.21
CA ALA A 62 0.22 -4.26 -6.02
C ALA A 62 1.01 -2.95 -6.13
N TYR A 63 2.31 -2.99 -5.80
CA TYR A 63 3.24 -1.91 -6.01
C TYR A 63 3.50 -1.64 -7.50
N GLY A 64 3.53 -2.70 -8.32
CA GLY A 64 3.63 -2.63 -9.78
C GLY A 64 5.05 -2.44 -10.33
N SER A 65 6.07 -2.70 -9.52
CA SER A 65 7.49 -2.69 -9.91
C SER A 65 8.28 -3.66 -9.04
N ALA A 66 9.29 -4.33 -9.59
CA ALA A 66 10.19 -5.22 -8.83
C ALA A 66 11.38 -4.47 -8.19
N TYR A 67 11.48 -3.17 -8.43
CA TYR A 67 12.60 -2.34 -7.98
C TYR A 67 12.06 -1.07 -7.31
N VAL A 68 12.04 0.05 -8.03
CA VAL A 68 11.68 1.37 -7.52
C VAL A 68 10.56 2.00 -8.36
N TYR A 69 9.96 3.06 -7.83
CA TYR A 69 9.03 3.95 -8.54
C TYR A 69 7.80 3.27 -9.18
N GLY A 70 7.27 2.24 -8.52
CA GLY A 70 6.05 1.56 -8.97
C GLY A 70 4.81 2.48 -8.99
N PRO A 71 3.79 2.17 -9.81
CA PRO A 71 2.53 2.91 -9.83
C PRO A 71 1.75 2.89 -8.50
N GLY A 72 2.13 2.02 -7.56
CA GLY A 72 1.64 2.04 -6.18
C GLY A 72 2.07 3.27 -5.37
N CYS A 73 3.17 3.93 -5.75
CA CYS A 73 3.74 5.04 -5.01
C CYS A 73 2.77 6.22 -4.84
N GLY A 74 2.75 6.80 -3.64
CA GLY A 74 1.94 7.98 -3.33
C GLY A 74 0.43 7.72 -3.24
N ARG A 75 -0.03 6.47 -3.44
CA ARG A 75 -1.43 6.10 -3.21
C ARG A 75 -1.72 6.02 -1.71
N CYS A 76 -2.92 6.45 -1.32
CA CYS A 76 -3.37 6.35 0.06
C CYS A 76 -4.49 5.34 0.23
N PHE A 77 -4.46 4.68 1.38
CA PHE A 77 -5.41 3.62 1.71
C PHE A 77 -5.85 3.77 3.15
N ASN A 78 -7.14 3.57 3.40
CA ASN A 78 -7.66 3.31 4.74
C ASN A 78 -7.56 1.80 5.01
N LEU A 79 -6.75 1.41 5.98
CA LEU A 79 -6.55 0.02 6.39
C LEU A 79 -7.31 -0.21 7.71
N THR A 80 -8.15 -1.24 7.78
CA THR A 80 -8.93 -1.56 8.99
C THR A 80 -8.64 -2.97 9.46
N LEU A 81 -8.23 -3.13 10.72
CA LEU A 81 -7.96 -4.42 11.35
C LEU A 81 -9.24 -5.26 11.48
N LEU A 82 -9.14 -6.55 11.18
CA LEU A 82 -10.23 -7.52 11.34
C LEU A 82 -9.94 -8.51 12.46
N ASP A 83 -8.88 -9.30 12.32
CA ASP A 83 -8.52 -10.39 13.23
C ASP A 83 -7.07 -10.82 13.01
N THR A 84 -6.57 -11.70 13.88
CA THR A 84 -5.28 -12.39 13.71
C THR A 84 -5.48 -13.89 13.79
N TRP A 85 -4.99 -14.61 12.78
CA TRP A 85 -5.13 -16.06 12.68
C TRP A 85 -3.87 -16.81 13.12
N THR A 86 -2.75 -16.10 13.29
CA THR A 86 -1.47 -16.66 13.72
C THR A 86 -1.42 -16.92 15.22
N SER A 87 -2.31 -16.30 16.01
CA SER A 87 -2.44 -16.58 17.44
C SER A 87 -3.21 -17.88 17.68
N THR A 88 -2.94 -18.55 18.81
CA THR A 88 -3.66 -19.76 19.22
C THR A 88 -4.35 -19.53 20.57
N PRO A 89 -5.70 -19.45 20.63
CA PRO A 89 -6.65 -19.43 19.51
C PRO A 89 -6.59 -18.12 18.70
N PRO A 90 -7.18 -18.05 17.49
CA PRO A 90 -7.27 -16.80 16.72
C PRO A 90 -7.84 -15.65 17.56
N PHE A 91 -7.32 -14.44 17.35
CA PHE A 91 -7.71 -13.24 18.09
C PHE A 91 -8.68 -12.40 17.27
N TYR A 92 -9.86 -12.15 17.85
CA TYR A 92 -10.89 -11.27 17.30
C TYR A 92 -11.01 -10.07 18.23
N PRO A 93 -10.52 -8.88 17.84
CA PRO A 93 -10.60 -7.69 18.67
C PRO A 93 -12.05 -7.21 18.81
N ALA A 94 -12.37 -6.58 19.94
CA ALA A 94 -13.69 -5.97 20.16
C ALA A 94 -13.91 -4.67 19.36
N THR A 95 -12.80 -4.03 18.97
CA THR A 95 -12.77 -2.84 18.13
C THR A 95 -11.97 -3.12 16.86
N HIS A 96 -12.28 -2.40 15.79
CA HIS A 96 -11.58 -2.52 14.50
C HIS A 96 -10.91 -1.19 14.16
N PRO A 97 -9.74 -0.87 14.74
CA PRO A 97 -9.02 0.36 14.44
C PRO A 97 -8.71 0.46 12.95
N SER A 98 -8.70 1.71 12.46
CA SER A 98 -8.30 2.03 11.09
C SER A 98 -7.18 3.05 11.07
N VAL A 99 -6.33 2.96 10.05
CA VAL A 99 -5.26 3.92 9.78
C VAL A 99 -5.24 4.28 8.30
N VAL A 100 -5.14 5.59 8.01
CA VAL A 100 -4.90 6.06 6.65
C VAL A 100 -3.40 6.14 6.41
N ILE A 101 -2.90 5.33 5.50
CA ILE A 101 -1.49 5.30 5.11
C ILE A 101 -1.26 5.92 3.74
N LYS A 102 -0.01 6.29 3.48
CA LYS A 102 0.53 6.52 2.12
C LYS A 102 1.56 5.45 1.78
N VAL A 103 1.51 4.90 0.57
CA VAL A 103 2.51 3.94 0.10
C VAL A 103 3.79 4.68 -0.28
N THR A 104 4.89 4.34 0.39
CA THR A 104 6.22 4.95 0.20
C THR A 104 7.31 3.92 -0.11
N ASP A 105 7.01 2.63 0.04
CA ASP A 105 8.00 1.57 -0.15
C ASP A 105 7.42 0.33 -0.86
N LEU A 106 8.33 -0.55 -1.26
CA LEU A 106 8.08 -1.85 -1.85
C LEU A 106 8.30 -2.92 -0.80
N CYS A 107 7.35 -3.83 -0.64
CA CYS A 107 7.63 -5.13 -0.02
C CYS A 107 8.00 -6.14 -1.12
N PRO A 108 9.27 -6.58 -1.21
CA PRO A 108 9.76 -7.37 -2.33
C PRO A 108 9.12 -8.75 -2.43
N GLY A 109 8.97 -9.26 -3.66
CA GLY A 109 8.25 -10.51 -3.96
C GLY A 109 8.95 -11.82 -3.55
N TYR A 110 9.92 -11.77 -2.62
CA TYR A 110 10.63 -12.96 -2.11
C TYR A 110 10.24 -13.33 -0.67
N SER A 111 9.44 -12.51 0.02
CA SER A 111 8.94 -12.86 1.36
C SER A 111 7.60 -13.59 1.26
N ALA A 112 7.32 -14.47 2.23
CA ALA A 112 6.06 -15.21 2.34
C ALA A 112 4.82 -14.31 2.28
N HIS A 113 4.94 -13.08 2.78
CA HIS A 113 3.88 -12.07 2.80
C HIS A 113 3.69 -11.35 1.45
N CYS A 114 4.75 -11.19 0.67
CA CYS A 114 4.76 -10.26 -0.46
C CYS A 114 4.94 -10.92 -1.83
N GLN A 115 5.17 -12.23 -1.86
CA GLN A 115 5.39 -13.03 -3.08
C GLN A 115 4.14 -13.33 -3.93
N ALA A 116 3.03 -12.61 -3.73
CA ALA A 116 1.85 -12.77 -4.58
C ALA A 116 2.18 -12.41 -6.05
N THR A 117 1.54 -13.11 -6.98
CA THR A 117 1.62 -12.87 -8.42
C THR A 117 0.21 -12.68 -9.00
N ALA A 118 0.11 -12.32 -10.29
CA ALA A 118 -1.18 -12.20 -10.96
C ALA A 118 -2.01 -13.51 -10.98
N PHE A 119 -1.36 -14.67 -10.74
CA PHE A 119 -1.98 -15.99 -10.84
C PHE A 119 -2.02 -16.75 -9.52
N GLN A 120 -1.37 -16.24 -8.48
CA GLN A 120 -1.24 -16.94 -7.21
C GLN A 120 -1.16 -15.93 -6.04
N PRO A 121 -1.93 -16.13 -4.97
CA PRO A 121 -1.78 -15.33 -3.76
C PRO A 121 -0.44 -15.61 -3.05
N ASN A 122 -0.12 -14.81 -2.03
CA ASN A 122 0.97 -15.08 -1.10
C ASN A 122 0.71 -16.38 -0.27
N GLU A 123 1.64 -16.76 0.61
CA GLU A 123 1.52 -18.01 1.41
C GLU A 123 0.29 -18.04 2.32
N PHE A 124 -0.30 -16.86 2.57
CA PHE A 124 -1.45 -16.66 3.43
C PHE A 124 -2.77 -16.49 2.66
N GLY A 125 -2.76 -16.64 1.33
CA GLY A 125 -3.97 -16.55 0.50
C GLY A 125 -4.36 -15.14 0.06
N PHE A 126 -3.51 -14.14 0.24
CA PHE A 126 -3.78 -12.75 -0.18
C PHE A 126 -3.02 -12.34 -1.44
N TYR A 127 -3.69 -11.62 -2.34
CA TYR A 127 -3.06 -10.96 -3.49
C TYR A 127 -2.45 -9.60 -3.11
N VAL A 128 -2.94 -8.99 -2.04
CA VAL A 128 -2.51 -7.69 -1.54
C VAL A 128 -1.95 -7.86 -0.13
N HIS A 129 -0.76 -7.31 0.09
CA HIS A 129 -0.16 -7.22 1.42
C HIS A 129 0.40 -5.81 1.65
N PHE A 130 0.12 -5.27 2.83
CA PHE A 130 0.69 -4.02 3.33
C PHE A 130 1.67 -4.34 4.46
N ASP A 131 2.89 -3.84 4.37
CA ASP A 131 3.84 -3.88 5.48
C ASP A 131 3.88 -2.48 6.11
N LEU A 132 3.27 -2.35 7.28
CA LEU A 132 3.08 -1.05 7.94
C LEU A 132 4.39 -0.56 8.56
N ALA A 133 4.78 0.69 8.29
CA ALA A 133 5.92 1.29 8.96
C ALA A 133 5.58 1.57 10.43
N TYR A 134 5.94 0.63 11.30
CA TYR A 134 5.58 0.63 12.71
C TYR A 134 6.65 -0.15 13.51
N PRO A 135 7.01 0.30 14.74
CA PRO A 135 6.50 1.47 15.45
C PRO A 135 6.90 2.80 14.79
N SER A 136 6.07 3.83 14.94
CA SER A 136 6.37 5.18 14.47
C SER A 136 5.65 6.23 15.31
N LEU A 137 6.13 7.48 15.30
CA LEU A 137 5.47 8.59 16.01
C LEU A 137 4.04 8.85 15.48
N ALA A 138 3.76 8.37 14.28
CA ALA A 138 2.49 8.58 13.59
C ALA A 138 1.38 7.60 13.97
N ILE A 139 1.75 6.45 14.53
CA ILE A 139 0.83 5.36 14.87
C ILE A 139 1.10 4.98 16.33
N PRO A 140 0.30 5.47 17.28
CA PRO A 140 0.57 5.26 18.70
C PRO A 140 0.52 3.77 19.07
N ASP A 141 1.58 3.31 19.73
CA ASP A 141 1.83 1.88 20.04
C ASP A 141 0.72 1.20 20.83
N ASP A 142 -0.02 1.95 21.65
CA ASP A 142 -1.04 1.44 22.55
C ASP A 142 -2.47 1.41 21.96
N SER A 143 -2.68 2.02 20.79
CA SER A 143 -4.02 2.30 20.27
C SER A 143 -4.37 1.57 18.97
N PHE A 144 -3.37 1.29 18.12
CA PHE A 144 -3.66 0.76 16.79
C PHE A 144 -3.72 -0.77 16.74
N PHE A 145 -2.90 -1.49 17.50
CA PHE A 145 -2.91 -2.96 17.56
C PHE A 145 -3.55 -3.45 18.86
N PRO A 146 -4.84 -3.82 18.87
CA PRO A 146 -5.49 -4.36 20.06
C PRO A 146 -4.84 -5.67 20.48
N SER A 147 -4.76 -5.90 21.79
CA SER A 147 -4.19 -7.12 22.34
C SER A 147 -4.88 -7.57 23.63
N ASN A 148 -4.58 -8.80 24.06
CA ASN A 148 -5.03 -9.33 25.34
C ASN A 148 -3.90 -10.12 25.99
N VAL A 149 -3.02 -9.39 26.68
CA VAL A 149 -1.82 -9.96 27.32
C VAL A 149 -2.19 -11.02 28.35
N THR A 150 -3.28 -10.85 29.10
CA THR A 150 -3.73 -11.84 30.08
C THR A 150 -4.05 -13.19 29.45
N LYS A 151 -4.58 -13.19 28.22
CA LYS A 151 -4.93 -14.43 27.49
C LYS A 151 -3.75 -14.99 26.68
N TYR A 152 -2.98 -14.14 26.01
CA TYR A 152 -1.98 -14.57 25.02
C TYR A 152 -0.53 -14.49 25.51
N GLY A 153 -0.24 -13.66 26.50
CA GLY A 153 1.12 -13.45 27.03
C GLY A 153 1.98 -12.47 26.23
N TYR A 154 1.45 -11.86 25.18
CA TYR A 154 2.13 -10.88 24.33
C TYR A 154 1.14 -9.85 23.76
N THR A 155 1.67 -8.73 23.27
CA THR A 155 0.90 -7.62 22.70
C THR A 155 0.87 -7.63 21.17
N ASP A 156 1.91 -8.16 20.53
CA ASP A 156 2.06 -8.15 19.08
C ASP A 156 1.75 -9.52 18.47
N PHE A 157 0.73 -9.55 17.60
CA PHE A 157 0.33 -10.75 16.85
C PHE A 157 1.07 -10.91 15.51
N GLY A 158 1.81 -9.88 15.07
CA GLY A 158 2.63 -9.85 13.87
C GLY A 158 1.86 -9.76 12.55
N LEU A 159 0.81 -10.55 12.37
CA LEU A 159 0.09 -10.66 11.10
C LEU A 159 -1.43 -10.51 11.29
N TRP A 160 -2.02 -9.62 10.49
CA TRP A 160 -3.41 -9.21 10.60
C TRP A 160 -4.19 -9.39 9.31
N ASN A 161 -5.46 -9.77 9.46
CA ASN A 161 -6.45 -9.73 8.40
C ASN A 161 -6.95 -8.29 8.39
N ILE A 162 -6.96 -7.67 7.20
CA ILE A 162 -7.45 -6.30 7.07
C ILE A 162 -8.41 -6.17 5.91
N THR A 163 -9.29 -5.17 6.00
CA THR A 163 -9.85 -4.55 4.79
C THR A 163 -9.00 -3.35 4.40
N TYR A 164 -8.91 -3.10 3.10
CA TYR A 164 -8.34 -1.86 2.57
C TYR A 164 -9.34 -1.14 1.67
N GLN A 165 -9.22 0.18 1.61
CA GLN A 165 -9.92 1.03 0.66
C GLN A 165 -8.97 2.10 0.13
N SER A 166 -8.77 2.17 -1.18
CA SER A 166 -8.07 3.26 -1.86
C SER A 166 -8.88 4.54 -1.68
N ILE A 167 -8.24 5.60 -1.19
CA ILE A 167 -8.87 6.90 -0.95
C ILE A 167 -7.98 8.04 -1.46
N PRO A 168 -8.52 9.24 -1.69
CA PRO A 168 -7.70 10.41 -1.98
C PRO A 168 -6.78 10.71 -0.78
N CYS A 169 -5.50 10.99 -1.02
CA CYS A 169 -4.60 11.38 0.07
C CYS A 169 -4.96 12.75 0.66
N ILE A 170 -5.44 13.69 -0.16
CA ILE A 170 -5.91 15.00 0.32
C ILE A 170 -7.43 14.91 0.50
N PRO A 171 -7.99 15.26 1.67
CA PRO A 171 -7.32 15.65 2.92
C PRO A 171 -7.08 14.46 3.88
N ASN A 172 -7.33 13.22 3.44
CA ASN A 172 -7.52 12.09 4.36
C ASN A 172 -6.23 11.55 5.01
N TRP A 173 -5.08 11.67 4.35
CA TRP A 173 -3.80 11.25 4.91
C TRP A 173 -3.27 12.34 5.86
N PRO A 174 -2.86 12.03 7.10
CA PRO A 174 -2.45 13.04 8.08
C PRO A 174 -1.30 13.96 7.62
N GLY A 175 -0.40 13.46 6.76
CA GLY A 175 0.69 14.26 6.18
C GLY A 175 0.27 15.12 5.00
N SER A 176 -0.98 15.07 4.54
CA SER A 176 -1.42 15.71 3.30
C SER A 176 -1.39 17.23 3.31
N SER A 177 -1.38 17.85 4.49
CA SER A 177 -1.24 19.30 4.68
C SER A 177 0.21 19.75 4.88
N ASN A 178 1.17 18.83 5.06
CA ASN A 178 2.57 19.15 5.25
C ASN A 178 3.34 18.97 3.91
N PRO A 179 3.82 20.04 3.28
CA PRO A 179 4.58 19.96 2.03
C PRO A 179 5.81 19.05 2.10
N GLU A 180 6.50 19.00 3.24
CA GLU A 180 7.68 18.15 3.46
C GLU A 180 7.30 16.67 3.51
N ALA A 181 6.09 16.36 3.97
CA ALA A 181 5.53 15.02 3.99
C ALA A 181 4.96 14.58 2.65
N MET A 182 4.72 15.48 1.70
CA MET A 182 4.28 15.08 0.35
C MET A 182 5.43 14.43 -0.43
N GLY A 183 6.65 14.85 -0.13
CA GLY A 183 7.87 14.37 -0.74
C GLY A 183 8.02 14.77 -2.21
N SER A 184 9.27 14.88 -2.63
CA SER A 184 9.63 15.07 -4.03
C SER A 184 10.56 13.94 -4.46
N VAL A 185 10.47 13.49 -5.71
CA VAL A 185 11.52 12.65 -6.30
C VAL A 185 12.44 13.60 -7.05
N PRO A 186 13.74 13.71 -6.69
CA PRO A 186 14.69 14.48 -7.48
C PRO A 186 14.63 14.01 -8.94
N ASN A 187 14.31 14.93 -9.85
CA ASN A 187 14.31 14.70 -11.31
C ASN A 187 13.23 13.75 -11.89
N MET A 188 12.21 13.30 -11.15
CA MET A 188 11.17 12.37 -11.69
C MET A 188 9.69 12.77 -11.50
N GLY A 189 9.42 14.03 -11.15
CA GLY A 189 8.04 14.54 -11.04
C GLY A 189 7.28 14.02 -9.81
N SER A 190 5.96 14.21 -9.82
CA SER A 190 5.06 14.12 -8.66
C SER A 190 4.67 12.69 -8.23
N ARG A 191 5.57 11.69 -8.33
CA ARG A 191 5.26 10.29 -7.97
C ARG A 191 5.02 10.05 -6.48
N CYS A 192 5.45 10.99 -5.65
CA CYS A 192 5.16 11.04 -4.21
C CYS A 192 4.00 11.96 -3.88
N ALA A 193 3.59 12.80 -4.83
CA ALA A 193 2.42 13.63 -4.65
C ALA A 193 1.16 12.75 -4.69
N PRO A 194 0.09 13.16 -3.98
CA PRO A 194 -1.21 12.53 -4.05
C PRO A 194 -1.64 12.27 -5.49
N LEU A 195 -1.79 10.99 -5.83
CA LEU A 195 -2.47 10.64 -7.06
C LEU A 195 -3.99 10.82 -6.84
N PRO A 196 -4.73 11.37 -7.82
CA PRO A 196 -6.19 11.25 -7.81
C PRO A 196 -6.56 9.77 -7.78
N THR A 197 -7.66 9.42 -7.11
CA THR A 197 -8.14 8.03 -6.98
C THR A 197 -8.26 7.37 -8.36
N PRO A 198 -7.81 6.11 -8.54
CA PRO A 198 -8.09 5.37 -9.77
C PRO A 198 -9.60 5.25 -9.93
N THR A 199 -10.15 5.76 -11.03
CA THR A 199 -11.53 5.48 -11.42
C THR A 199 -11.57 4.02 -11.87
N SER A 200 -12.36 3.20 -11.15
CA SER A 200 -12.73 1.85 -11.54
C SER A 200 -13.36 1.80 -12.94
#